data_AF-A0A9P5ZBN8-F1
#
_entry.id   AF-A0A9P5ZBN8-F1
#
_cell.length_a   1.000
_cell.length_b   1.000
_cell.length_c   1.000
_cell.angle_alpha   90.00
_cell.angle_beta   90.00
_cell.angle_gamma   90.00
#
_symmetry.space_group_name_H-M   'P 1'
#
loop_
_entity.id
_entity.type
_entity.pdbx_description
1 polymer ?
#
loop_
_entity_poly.entity_id
_entity_poly.type
_entity_poly.pdbx_seq_one_letter_code
_entity_poly.pdbx_strand_id
1 'polypeptide(L)'
;MPPQRPACKHMPGVPRGIVRITNFDTKRELVSALIDIIQAHHDLIQCGIQPKEIVLNNLVFLPENEGSSQGIYDAPTRMRKGYLVNAGHPPTDTLRFKALDLIKDPNQPRQAHHDLESFLYIIIYICVICAGPHNHWRTDMDTSTTAIAHWGLTQMAVRYLWMTKSDTMMKRELFQPEVLDTFAPYFKDFEPLVGRLRLCFFDQTRRGKVTHAEFIAVLQQFLRELKE
;
A
#
# COMPACT_ATOMS: atom_id res chain seq x y z
N MET A 1 28.55 24.38 -16.30
CA MET A 1 28.07 24.52 -14.92
C MET A 1 26.89 23.58 -14.74
N PRO A 2 26.94 22.61 -13.82
CA PRO A 2 25.77 21.78 -13.52
C PRO A 2 24.70 22.61 -12.77
N PRO A 3 23.40 22.38 -13.02
CA PRO A 3 22.33 23.13 -12.36
C PRO A 3 22.30 22.82 -10.86
N GLN A 4 22.22 23.88 -10.04
CA GLN A 4 22.05 23.79 -8.59
C GLN A 4 20.74 23.07 -8.27
N ARG A 5 20.81 21.96 -7.54
CA ARG A 5 19.62 21.27 -7.02
C ARG A 5 18.95 22.16 -5.98
N PRO A 6 17.60 22.27 -5.98
CA PRO A 6 16.90 23.01 -4.93
C PRO A 6 17.17 22.36 -3.58
N ALA A 7 17.43 23.19 -2.57
CA ALA A 7 17.66 22.75 -1.19
C ALA A 7 16.40 22.08 -0.64
N CYS A 8 16.42 20.75 -0.51
CA CYS A 8 15.44 20.03 0.28
C CYS A 8 15.54 20.53 1.73
N LYS A 9 14.45 21.11 2.23
CA LYS A 9 14.31 21.50 3.64
C LYS A 9 14.62 20.30 4.53
N HIS A 10 15.33 20.54 5.63
CA HIS A 10 15.67 19.58 6.69
C HIS A 10 14.56 18.54 6.89
N MET A 11 14.85 17.26 6.63
CA MET A 11 13.97 16.19 7.08
C MET A 11 14.11 16.10 8.61
N PRO A 12 13.03 16.30 9.39
CA PRO A 12 13.10 16.13 10.82
C PRO A 12 13.41 14.67 11.16
N GLY A 13 14.18 14.45 12.24
CA GLY A 13 14.44 13.12 12.79
C GLY A 13 13.14 12.36 13.08
N VAL A 14 13.21 11.04 12.96
CA VAL A 14 12.08 10.11 13.11
C VAL A 14 11.29 10.41 14.40
N PRO A 15 10.02 10.86 14.32
CA PRO A 15 9.23 11.19 15.50
C PRO A 15 9.00 9.97 16.41
N ARG A 16 9.01 10.17 17.73
CA ARG A 16 8.51 9.17 18.68
C ARG A 16 6.99 9.02 18.49
N GLY A 17 6.47 7.79 18.56
CA GLY A 17 5.02 7.52 18.42
C GLY A 17 4.54 7.11 17.03
N ILE A 18 5.44 6.66 16.14
CA ILE A 18 5.09 6.06 14.84
C ILE A 18 4.18 4.85 15.04
N VAL A 19 3.04 4.85 14.36
CA VAL A 19 2.05 3.79 14.41
C VAL A 19 1.90 3.18 13.01
N ARG A 20 1.94 1.84 12.87
CA ARG A 20 1.75 1.19 11.57
C ARG A 20 0.37 1.49 11.00
N ILE A 21 0.26 1.56 9.67
CA ILE A 21 -1.02 1.79 8.99
C ILE A 21 -2.08 0.71 9.27
N THR A 22 -1.67 -0.49 9.72
CA THR A 22 -2.56 -1.56 10.19
C THR A 22 -3.30 -1.23 11.49
N ASN A 23 -2.89 -0.18 12.20
CA ASN A 23 -3.50 0.26 13.46
C ASN A 23 -4.56 1.36 13.23
N PHE A 24 -5.32 1.28 12.14
CA PHE A 24 -6.39 2.22 11.84
C PHE A 24 -7.60 1.99 12.77
N ASP A 25 -8.43 3.01 12.95
CA ASP A 25 -9.65 2.98 13.75
C ASP A 25 -10.87 2.66 12.89
N THR A 26 -10.89 3.16 11.65
CA THR A 26 -11.98 2.92 10.69
C THR A 26 -11.45 2.68 9.28
N LYS A 27 -12.28 2.06 8.41
CA LYS A 27 -11.96 1.92 6.99
C LYS A 27 -11.76 3.28 6.31
N ARG A 28 -12.55 4.29 6.69
CA ARG A 28 -12.38 5.67 6.21
C ARG A 28 -10.99 6.20 6.57
N GLU A 29 -10.54 5.99 7.82
CA GLU A 29 -9.20 6.41 8.26
C GLU A 29 -8.11 5.73 7.44
N LEU A 30 -8.19 4.42 7.28
CA LEU A 30 -7.25 3.64 6.46
C LEU A 30 -7.16 4.19 5.03
N VAL A 31 -8.30 4.37 4.36
CA VAL A 31 -8.33 4.84 2.96
C VAL A 31 -7.81 6.28 2.83
N SER A 32 -8.12 7.14 3.80
CA SER A 32 -7.63 8.53 3.79
C SER A 32 -6.12 8.60 4.01
N ALA A 33 -5.58 7.79 4.93
CA ALA A 33 -4.14 7.69 5.13
C ALA A 33 -3.41 7.11 3.91
N LEU A 34 -4.02 6.15 3.21
CA LEU A 34 -3.48 5.68 1.92
C LEU A 34 -3.41 6.81 0.89
N ILE A 35 -4.44 7.66 0.79
CA ILE A 35 -4.42 8.83 -0.09
C ILE A 35 -3.25 9.78 0.27
N ASP A 36 -3.09 10.11 1.55
CA ASP A 36 -1.99 10.95 2.03
C ASP A 36 -0.61 10.36 1.68
N ILE A 37 -0.45 9.04 1.83
CA ILE A 37 0.80 8.33 1.54
C ILE A 37 1.13 8.34 0.04
N ILE A 38 0.12 8.09 -0.82
CA ILE A 38 0.34 8.13 -2.27
C ILE A 38 0.67 9.55 -2.72
N GLN A 39 0.07 10.57 -2.10
CA GLN A 39 0.41 11.97 -2.36
C GLN A 39 1.85 12.29 -1.91
N ALA A 40 2.24 11.88 -0.71
CA ALA A 40 3.61 12.06 -0.23
C ALA A 40 4.64 11.35 -1.13
N HIS A 41 4.30 10.15 -1.61
CA HIS A 41 5.12 9.44 -2.58
C HIS A 41 5.26 10.24 -3.89
N HIS A 42 4.17 10.79 -4.42
CA HIS A 42 4.21 11.65 -5.61
C HIS A 42 5.17 12.83 -5.40
N ASP A 43 5.03 13.53 -4.28
CA ASP A 43 5.82 14.73 -3.98
C ASP A 43 7.32 14.42 -3.86
N LEU A 44 7.68 13.26 -3.29
CA LEU A 44 9.07 12.77 -3.24
C LEU A 44 9.64 12.53 -4.64
N ILE A 45 8.88 11.88 -5.53
CA ILE A 45 9.30 11.62 -6.90
C ILE A 45 9.52 12.94 -7.65
N GLN A 46 8.64 13.93 -7.47
CA GLN A 46 8.81 15.26 -8.07
C GLN A 46 10.07 15.98 -7.56
N CYS A 47 10.49 15.70 -6.33
CA CYS A 47 11.76 16.19 -5.77
C CYS A 47 13.00 15.40 -6.26
N GLY A 48 12.83 14.40 -7.14
CA GLY A 48 13.90 13.51 -7.57
C GLY A 48 14.33 12.50 -6.50
N ILE A 49 13.49 12.27 -5.48
CA ILE A 49 13.73 11.32 -4.41
C ILE A 49 12.84 10.10 -4.66
N GLN A 50 13.46 9.00 -5.07
CA GLN A 50 12.75 7.72 -5.20
C GLN A 50 12.94 6.90 -3.92
N PRO A 51 11.85 6.47 -3.26
CA PRO A 51 11.94 5.53 -2.16
C PRO A 51 12.70 4.29 -2.59
N LYS A 52 13.56 3.75 -1.70
CA LYS A 52 14.30 2.52 -2.00
C LYS A 52 13.35 1.33 -2.20
N GLU A 53 12.33 1.25 -1.35
CA GLU A 53 11.32 0.21 -1.37
C GLU A 53 9.99 0.73 -0.80
N ILE A 54 8.89 0.11 -1.26
CA ILE A 54 7.54 0.30 -0.70
C ILE A 54 7.13 -1.02 -0.07
N VAL A 55 7.15 -1.04 1.26
CA VAL A 55 6.81 -2.19 2.10
C VAL A 55 5.89 -1.75 3.23
N LEU A 56 5.10 -2.65 3.80
CA LEU A 56 4.11 -2.32 4.83
C LEU A 56 4.69 -1.50 5.99
N ASN A 57 5.90 -1.82 6.45
CA ASN A 57 6.55 -1.12 7.56
C ASN A 57 6.90 0.35 7.28
N ASN A 58 6.93 0.75 6.01
CA ASN A 58 7.18 2.13 5.61
C ASN A 58 5.90 2.98 5.66
N LEU A 59 4.72 2.37 5.78
CA LEU A 59 3.43 3.07 5.80
C LEU A 59 2.96 3.24 7.24
N VAL A 60 2.91 4.48 7.69
CA VAL A 60 2.66 4.80 9.09
C VAL A 60 1.70 5.96 9.25
N PHE A 61 1.01 5.98 10.38
CA PHE A 61 0.42 7.17 10.95
C PHE A 61 1.47 7.88 11.80
N LEU A 62 1.53 9.22 11.72
CA LEU A 62 2.23 10.02 12.72
C LEU A 62 1.24 10.48 13.79
N PRO A 63 1.67 10.58 15.06
CA PRO A 63 0.87 11.24 16.08
C PRO A 63 0.72 12.72 15.73
N GLU A 64 -0.42 13.32 16.10
CA GLU A 64 -0.54 14.78 16.06
C GLU A 64 0.57 15.39 16.93
N ASN A 65 1.11 16.54 16.49
CA ASN A 65 2.03 17.31 17.33
C ASN A 65 1.40 17.52 18.70
N GLU A 66 2.09 17.13 19.78
CA GLU A 66 1.74 17.53 21.15
C GLU A 66 1.94 19.05 21.35
N GLY A 67 1.07 19.85 20.73
CA GLY A 67 1.21 21.29 20.67
C GLY A 67 -0.08 22.09 20.52
N SER A 68 -1.26 21.45 20.54
CA SER A 68 -2.52 22.18 20.64
C SER A 68 -3.47 21.50 21.62
N SER A 69 -3.10 21.58 22.89
CA SER A 69 -4.04 21.41 24.01
C SER A 69 -4.98 22.61 24.06
N GLN A 70 -6.13 22.55 23.40
CA GLN A 70 -7.36 23.25 23.82
C GLN A 70 -8.54 22.92 22.90
N GLY A 71 -9.58 22.30 23.48
CA GLY A 71 -10.91 22.25 22.89
C GLY A 71 -11.58 20.89 23.00
N ILE A 72 -12.44 20.74 24.01
CA ILE A 72 -13.51 19.74 24.05
C ILE A 72 -14.37 19.95 22.80
N TYR A 73 -14.40 19.01 21.86
CA TYR A 73 -15.38 18.98 20.77
C TYR A 73 -15.67 17.52 20.36
N ASP A 74 -16.93 17.11 20.55
CA ASP A 74 -17.58 15.93 19.96
C ASP A 74 -17.58 16.01 18.42
N ALA A 75 -16.46 15.69 17.78
CA ALA A 75 -16.41 15.42 16.35
C ALA A 75 -16.09 13.93 16.15
N PRO A 76 -16.86 13.19 15.32
CA PRO A 76 -16.61 11.78 15.10
C PRO A 76 -15.22 11.62 14.48
N THR A 77 -14.30 11.06 15.27
CA THR A 77 -13.01 10.49 14.85
C THR A 77 -12.13 11.39 13.98
N ARG A 78 -11.27 12.21 14.63
CA ARG A 78 -10.16 12.89 13.95
C ARG A 78 -9.25 11.83 13.29
N MET A 79 -9.21 11.83 11.96
CA MET A 79 -8.48 10.83 11.17
C MET A 79 -6.99 11.15 11.18
N ARG A 80 -6.13 10.19 11.55
CA ARG A 80 -4.68 10.38 11.52
C ARG A 80 -4.18 10.44 10.08
N LYS A 81 -3.19 11.31 9.84
CA LYS A 81 -2.54 11.47 8.54
C LYS A 81 -1.55 10.34 8.26
N GLY A 82 -1.56 9.84 7.02
CA GLY A 82 -0.62 8.82 6.56
C GLY A 82 0.72 9.40 6.09
N TYR A 83 1.80 8.66 6.33
CA TYR A 83 3.17 9.04 5.96
C TYR A 83 3.97 7.86 5.43
N LEU A 84 4.92 8.17 4.54
CA LEU A 84 5.92 7.23 4.06
C LEU A 84 7.24 7.49 4.79
N VAL A 85 7.71 6.51 5.55
CA VAL A 85 8.98 6.57 6.30
C VAL A 85 9.96 5.52 5.79
N ASN A 86 11.26 5.76 5.99
CA ASN A 86 12.27 4.74 5.74
C ASN A 86 12.52 3.96 7.03
N ALA A 87 11.91 2.77 7.15
CA ALA A 87 12.00 1.96 8.37
C ALA A 87 13.38 1.28 8.58
N GLY A 88 14.38 1.52 7.71
CA GLY A 88 15.69 0.87 7.79
C GLY A 88 15.77 -0.37 6.90
N HIS A 89 16.39 -1.45 7.40
CA HIS A 89 16.68 -2.65 6.61
C HIS A 89 15.42 -3.24 5.94
N PRO A 90 15.51 -3.64 4.65
CA PRO A 90 14.47 -4.41 3.98
C PRO A 90 14.17 -5.67 4.79
N PRO A 91 12.92 -5.91 5.23
CA PRO A 91 12.56 -7.19 5.80
C PRO A 91 12.72 -8.29 4.74
N THR A 92 12.91 -9.53 5.18
CA THR A 92 13.11 -10.71 4.31
C THR A 92 11.88 -11.00 3.41
N ASP A 93 10.79 -10.25 3.54
CA ASP A 93 9.49 -10.45 2.90
C ASP A 93 9.19 -9.52 1.70
N THR A 94 10.16 -8.71 1.24
CA THR A 94 9.90 -7.63 0.27
C THR A 94 9.41 -8.10 -1.10
N LEU A 95 9.73 -9.35 -1.49
CA LEU A 95 9.27 -9.96 -2.73
C LEU A 95 7.74 -10.00 -2.84
N ARG A 96 7.05 -10.10 -1.70
CA ARG A 96 5.58 -10.08 -1.62
C ARG A 96 5.00 -8.82 -2.25
N PHE A 97 5.61 -7.67 -1.98
CA PHE A 97 5.13 -6.37 -2.43
C PHE A 97 5.84 -5.88 -3.69
N LYS A 98 6.90 -6.56 -4.16
CA LYS A 98 7.62 -6.17 -5.36
C LYS A 98 6.74 -6.28 -6.61
N ALA A 99 6.80 -5.26 -7.48
CA ALA A 99 6.11 -5.22 -8.77
C ALA A 99 6.55 -6.35 -9.70
N LEU A 100 5.63 -6.89 -10.51
CA LEU A 100 5.88 -8.00 -11.42
C LEU A 100 7.05 -7.76 -12.36
N ASP A 101 7.16 -6.55 -12.93
CA ASP A 101 8.23 -6.23 -13.87
C ASP A 101 9.61 -6.26 -13.20
N LEU A 102 9.71 -5.86 -11.92
CA LEU A 102 10.94 -5.93 -11.14
C LEU A 102 11.27 -7.33 -10.62
N ILE A 103 10.28 -8.24 -10.57
CA ILE A 103 10.51 -9.67 -10.30
C ILE A 103 10.99 -10.35 -11.59
N LYS A 104 10.38 -10.01 -12.74
CA LYS A 104 10.71 -10.57 -14.06
C LYS A 104 12.11 -10.20 -14.52
N ASP A 105 12.45 -8.91 -14.41
CA ASP A 105 13.75 -8.35 -14.74
C ASP A 105 14.26 -7.49 -13.58
N PRO A 106 15.10 -8.06 -12.69
CA PRO A 106 15.69 -7.32 -11.59
C PRO A 106 16.58 -6.14 -12.01
N ASN A 107 17.00 -6.08 -13.28
CA ASN A 107 17.82 -4.99 -13.81
C ASN A 107 16.98 -3.84 -14.40
N GLN A 108 15.66 -4.03 -14.55
CA GLN A 108 14.77 -2.97 -15.04
C GLN A 108 14.81 -1.76 -14.09
N PRO A 109 15.03 -0.54 -14.61
CA PRO A 109 15.00 0.66 -13.79
C PRO A 109 13.65 0.81 -13.08
N ARG A 110 13.70 1.04 -11.78
CA ARG A 110 12.51 1.24 -10.96
C ARG A 110 11.85 2.58 -11.34
N GLN A 111 10.53 2.57 -11.56
CA GLN A 111 9.72 3.74 -11.88
C GLN A 111 8.56 3.83 -10.90
N ALA A 112 7.92 5.00 -10.84
CA ALA A 112 6.84 5.26 -9.90
C ALA A 112 5.66 4.28 -10.03
N HIS A 113 5.33 3.78 -11.23
CA HIS A 113 4.25 2.80 -11.38
C HIS A 113 4.56 1.47 -10.69
N HIS A 114 5.83 1.08 -10.54
CA HIS A 114 6.19 -0.10 -9.77
C HIS A 114 5.93 0.11 -8.27
N ASP A 115 6.18 1.32 -7.76
CA ASP A 115 5.83 1.70 -6.38
C ASP A 115 4.31 1.65 -6.16
N LEU A 116 3.54 2.16 -7.13
CA LEU A 116 2.07 2.10 -7.10
C LEU A 116 1.54 0.66 -7.12
N GLU A 117 2.17 -0.24 -7.88
CA GLU A 117 1.83 -1.67 -7.85
C GLU A 117 2.11 -2.28 -6.47
N SER A 118 3.21 -1.89 -5.82
CA SER A 118 3.49 -2.29 -4.43
C SER A 118 2.42 -1.84 -3.44
N PHE A 119 1.89 -0.62 -3.58
CA PHE A 119 0.77 -0.15 -2.76
C PHE A 119 -0.49 -1.00 -2.94
N LEU A 120 -0.82 -1.42 -4.16
CA LEU A 120 -1.93 -2.36 -4.40
C LEU A 120 -1.73 -3.68 -3.63
N TYR A 121 -0.53 -4.24 -3.66
CA TYR A 121 -0.25 -5.48 -2.91
C TYR A 121 -0.33 -5.30 -1.40
N ILE A 122 0.03 -4.12 -0.88
CA ILE A 122 -0.11 -3.80 0.55
C ILE A 122 -1.60 -3.69 0.92
N ILE A 123 -2.44 -3.05 0.10
CA ILE A 123 -3.89 -2.97 0.34
C ILE A 123 -4.49 -4.39 0.38
N ILE A 124 -4.14 -5.24 -0.59
CA ILE A 124 -4.55 -6.66 -0.60
C ILE A 124 -4.12 -7.35 0.68
N TYR A 125 -2.86 -7.19 1.08
CA TYR A 125 -2.33 -7.82 2.28
C TYR A 125 -3.13 -7.42 3.53
N ILE A 126 -3.38 -6.13 3.74
CA ILE A 126 -4.21 -5.65 4.88
C ILE A 126 -5.60 -6.29 4.86
N CYS A 127 -6.26 -6.35 3.70
CA CYS A 127 -7.59 -6.96 3.56
C CYS A 127 -7.59 -8.46 3.87
N VAL A 128 -6.47 -9.15 3.64
CA VAL A 128 -6.32 -10.59 3.87
C VAL A 128 -5.97 -10.91 5.31
N ILE A 129 -5.09 -10.13 5.97
CA ILE A 129 -4.51 -10.51 7.26
C ILE A 129 -5.10 -9.81 8.48
N CYS A 130 -5.75 -8.66 8.31
CA CYS A 130 -6.38 -7.93 9.41
C CYS A 130 -7.84 -8.37 9.56
N ALA A 131 -8.25 -8.71 10.77
CA ALA A 131 -9.64 -8.99 11.13
C ALA A 131 -10.49 -7.71 11.24
N GLY A 132 -9.84 -6.56 11.43
CA GLY A 132 -10.48 -5.27 11.64
C GLY A 132 -9.49 -4.20 12.09
N PRO A 133 -9.98 -3.13 12.73
CA PRO A 133 -9.15 -2.03 13.22
C PRO A 133 -8.20 -2.44 14.35
N HIS A 134 -7.32 -1.52 14.74
CA HIS A 134 -6.43 -1.61 15.89
C HIS A 134 -5.42 -2.78 15.85
N ASN A 135 -4.85 -3.08 14.67
CA ASN A 135 -3.93 -4.21 14.45
C ASN A 135 -4.51 -5.59 14.81
N HIS A 136 -5.83 -5.76 14.73
CA HIS A 136 -6.41 -7.08 14.98
C HIS A 136 -6.05 -8.02 13.82
N TRP A 137 -5.22 -9.03 14.08
CA TRP A 137 -4.88 -10.06 13.10
C TRP A 137 -5.97 -11.12 13.02
N ARG A 138 -6.15 -11.71 11.83
CA ARG A 138 -7.10 -12.80 11.63
C ARG A 138 -6.70 -14.08 12.33
N THR A 139 -7.71 -14.75 12.88
CA THR A 139 -7.60 -16.08 13.50
C THR A 139 -8.67 -17.04 12.97
N ASP A 140 -9.57 -16.56 12.10
CA ASP A 140 -10.69 -17.33 11.54
C ASP A 140 -10.27 -18.24 10.37
N MET A 141 -9.08 -18.03 9.81
CA MET A 141 -8.47 -18.92 8.82
C MET A 141 -6.95 -18.91 8.93
N ASP A 142 -6.30 -19.94 8.38
CA ASP A 142 -4.86 -19.93 8.20
C ASP A 142 -4.46 -18.98 7.06
N THR A 143 -4.02 -17.78 7.40
CA THR A 143 -3.61 -16.78 6.41
C THR A 143 -2.32 -17.16 5.68
N SER A 144 -1.55 -18.14 6.18
CA SER A 144 -0.30 -18.58 5.57
C SER A 144 -0.51 -19.34 4.25
N THR A 145 -1.71 -19.87 4.02
CA THR A 145 -2.06 -20.60 2.78
C THR A 145 -2.51 -19.69 1.63
N THR A 146 -2.63 -18.38 1.87
CA THR A 146 -3.12 -17.42 0.87
C THR A 146 -2.08 -17.09 -0.20
N ALA A 147 -2.51 -16.69 -1.39
CA ALA A 147 -1.59 -16.31 -2.46
C ALA A 147 -0.60 -15.20 -2.03
N ILE A 148 -1.11 -14.16 -1.35
CA ILE A 148 -0.29 -13.06 -0.83
C ILE A 148 0.72 -13.53 0.22
N ALA A 149 0.43 -14.58 1.01
CA ALA A 149 1.39 -15.23 1.91
C ALA A 149 2.52 -15.92 1.16
N HIS A 150 2.16 -16.72 0.16
CA HIS A 150 3.13 -17.45 -0.67
C HIS A 150 4.06 -16.52 -1.44
N TRP A 151 3.62 -15.33 -1.84
CA TRP A 151 4.49 -14.37 -2.53
C TRP A 151 5.66 -13.84 -1.68
N GLY A 152 5.62 -14.03 -0.37
CA GLY A 152 6.72 -13.70 0.55
C GLY A 152 7.69 -14.86 0.81
N LEU A 153 7.45 -16.06 0.28
CA LEU A 153 8.29 -17.23 0.55
C LEU A 153 9.58 -17.19 -0.28
N THR A 154 10.70 -16.95 0.41
CA THR A 154 12.04 -16.85 -0.18
C THR A 154 12.59 -18.17 -0.75
N GLN A 155 11.94 -19.28 -0.42
CA GLN A 155 12.32 -20.63 -0.87
C GLN A 155 11.86 -20.92 -2.30
N MET A 156 10.91 -20.14 -2.83
CA MET A 156 10.42 -20.28 -4.19
C MET A 156 11.40 -19.68 -5.20
N ALA A 157 11.66 -20.38 -6.31
CA ALA A 157 12.46 -19.77 -7.37
C ALA A 157 11.74 -18.53 -7.92
N VAL A 158 12.48 -17.44 -8.13
CA VAL A 158 11.96 -16.12 -8.54
C VAL A 158 11.06 -16.21 -9.78
N ARG A 159 11.38 -17.10 -10.72
CA ARG A 159 10.55 -17.36 -11.91
C ARG A 159 9.17 -17.89 -11.56
N TYR A 160 9.06 -18.84 -10.62
CA TYR A 160 7.77 -19.38 -10.18
C TYR A 160 6.96 -18.36 -9.40
N LEU A 161 7.63 -17.55 -8.56
CA LEU A 161 6.99 -16.41 -7.89
C LEU A 161 6.37 -15.46 -8.91
N TRP A 162 7.14 -15.06 -9.93
CA TRP A 162 6.64 -14.18 -10.99
C TRP A 162 5.43 -14.79 -11.70
N MET A 163 5.52 -16.06 -12.13
CA MET A 163 4.43 -16.74 -12.86
C MET A 163 3.15 -16.80 -12.04
N THR A 164 3.22 -17.29 -10.80
CA THR A 164 2.06 -17.47 -9.92
C THR A 164 1.40 -16.14 -9.57
N LYS A 165 2.20 -15.13 -9.21
CA LYS A 165 1.71 -13.79 -8.91
C LYS A 165 1.12 -13.11 -10.14
N SER A 166 1.76 -13.25 -11.30
CA SER A 166 1.27 -12.70 -12.58
C SER A 166 -0.05 -13.34 -12.98
N ASP A 167 -0.16 -14.67 -12.93
CA ASP A 167 -1.38 -15.38 -13.28
C ASP A 167 -2.53 -14.98 -12.34
N THR A 168 -2.27 -14.95 -11.03
CA THR A 168 -3.27 -14.54 -10.03
C THR A 168 -3.80 -13.13 -10.30
N MET A 169 -2.93 -12.18 -10.66
CA MET A 169 -3.36 -10.80 -10.90
C MET A 169 -3.97 -10.60 -12.28
N MET A 170 -3.54 -11.31 -13.33
CA MET A 170 -3.99 -11.06 -14.71
C MET A 170 -5.20 -11.90 -15.11
N LYS A 171 -5.36 -13.12 -14.59
CA LYS A 171 -6.46 -14.03 -14.92
C LYS A 171 -7.63 -13.82 -13.98
N ARG A 172 -8.81 -13.52 -14.52
CA ARG A 172 -10.00 -13.19 -13.71
C ARG A 172 -10.46 -14.40 -12.88
N GLU A 173 -10.36 -15.58 -13.47
CA GLU A 173 -10.70 -16.88 -12.91
C GLU A 173 -9.81 -17.28 -11.73
N LEU A 174 -8.61 -16.71 -11.61
CA LEU A 174 -7.74 -16.88 -10.45
C LEU A 174 -7.87 -15.72 -9.47
N PHE A 175 -7.98 -14.49 -9.98
CA PHE A 175 -8.03 -13.29 -9.14
C PHE A 175 -9.17 -13.33 -8.10
N GLN A 176 -10.36 -13.79 -8.50
CA GLN A 176 -11.49 -13.87 -7.58
C GLN A 176 -11.22 -14.84 -6.41
N PRO A 177 -10.99 -16.15 -6.63
CA PRO A 177 -10.80 -17.09 -5.52
C PRO A 177 -9.48 -16.88 -4.74
N GLU A 178 -8.39 -16.49 -5.41
CA GLU A 178 -7.07 -16.40 -4.78
C GLU A 178 -6.82 -15.06 -4.07
N VAL A 179 -7.60 -14.02 -4.38
CA VAL A 179 -7.43 -12.69 -3.79
C VAL A 179 -8.70 -12.23 -3.10
N LEU A 180 -9.78 -11.98 -3.84
CA LEU A 180 -10.98 -11.33 -3.29
C LEU A 180 -11.70 -12.22 -2.27
N ASP A 181 -11.86 -13.50 -2.58
CA ASP A 181 -12.57 -14.44 -1.72
C ASP A 181 -11.83 -14.63 -0.38
N THR A 182 -10.51 -14.42 -0.36
CA THR A 182 -9.66 -14.53 0.84
C THR A 182 -9.75 -13.34 1.79
N PHE A 183 -10.43 -12.24 1.43
CA PHE A 183 -10.55 -11.06 2.29
C PHE A 183 -11.28 -11.39 3.59
N ALA A 184 -10.83 -10.77 4.69
CA ALA A 184 -11.54 -10.82 5.97
C ALA A 184 -12.98 -10.31 5.78
N PRO A 185 -13.96 -10.83 6.54
CA PRO A 185 -15.33 -10.34 6.50
C PRO A 185 -15.44 -8.82 6.64
N TYR A 186 -14.61 -8.21 7.50
CA TYR A 186 -14.55 -6.76 7.69
C TYR A 186 -14.17 -5.99 6.42
N PHE A 187 -13.40 -6.56 5.51
CA PHE A 187 -12.91 -5.90 4.29
C PHE A 187 -13.62 -6.34 3.01
N LYS A 188 -14.75 -7.07 3.10
CA LYS A 188 -15.46 -7.51 1.89
C LYS A 188 -15.95 -6.37 1.00
N ASP A 189 -16.24 -5.22 1.59
CA ASP A 189 -16.56 -4.00 0.86
C ASP A 189 -15.36 -3.37 0.12
N PHE A 190 -14.12 -3.84 0.32
CA PHE A 190 -12.93 -3.39 -0.42
C PHE A 190 -12.75 -4.11 -1.75
N GLU A 191 -13.49 -5.18 -2.04
CA GLU A 191 -13.38 -5.91 -3.32
C GLU A 191 -13.52 -4.99 -4.55
N PRO A 192 -14.48 -4.04 -4.62
CA PRO A 192 -14.57 -3.08 -5.72
C PRO A 192 -13.35 -2.16 -5.84
N LEU A 193 -12.76 -1.71 -4.71
CA LEU A 193 -11.55 -0.90 -4.70
C LEU A 193 -10.38 -1.66 -5.36
N VAL A 194 -10.12 -2.87 -4.88
CA VAL A 194 -9.00 -3.69 -5.37
C VAL A 194 -9.24 -4.10 -6.82
N GLY A 195 -10.47 -4.42 -7.21
CA GLY A 195 -10.83 -4.69 -8.61
C GLY A 195 -10.54 -3.51 -9.55
N ARG A 196 -10.90 -2.28 -9.16
CA ARG A 196 -10.60 -1.07 -9.96
C ARG A 196 -9.10 -0.80 -10.06
N LEU A 197 -8.37 -0.92 -8.96
CA LEU A 197 -6.91 -0.75 -8.96
C LEU A 197 -6.25 -1.82 -9.84
N ARG A 198 -6.65 -3.09 -9.73
CA ARG A 198 -6.17 -4.18 -10.59
C ARG A 198 -6.32 -3.83 -12.07
N LEU A 199 -7.48 -3.33 -12.50
CA LEU A 199 -7.71 -2.94 -13.89
C LEU A 199 -6.79 -1.80 -14.36
N CYS A 200 -6.33 -0.93 -13.46
CA CYS A 200 -5.36 0.10 -13.83
C CYS A 200 -4.01 -0.51 -14.23
N PHE A 201 -3.56 -1.56 -13.54
CA PHE A 201 -2.24 -2.16 -13.77
C PHE A 201 -2.23 -3.28 -14.82
N PHE A 202 -3.26 -4.12 -14.82
CA PHE A 202 -3.24 -5.42 -15.52
C PHE A 202 -4.18 -5.50 -16.73
N ASP A 203 -4.83 -4.40 -17.09
CA ASP A 203 -5.42 -4.25 -18.43
C ASP A 203 -4.27 -4.16 -19.45
N GLN A 204 -4.35 -4.97 -20.51
CA GLN A 204 -3.32 -5.07 -21.56
C GLN A 204 -3.00 -3.73 -22.21
N THR A 205 -3.94 -2.78 -22.21
CA THR A 205 -3.77 -1.45 -22.82
C THR A 205 -3.03 -0.46 -21.92
N ARG A 206 -2.93 -0.75 -20.61
CA ARG A 206 -2.52 0.21 -19.56
C ARG A 206 -1.23 -0.14 -18.81
N ARG A 207 -0.63 -1.31 -19.05
CA ARG A 207 0.59 -1.75 -18.34
C ARG A 207 1.68 -0.67 -18.35
N GLY A 208 2.20 -0.34 -17.17
CA GLY A 208 3.27 0.65 -16.97
C GLY A 208 2.84 2.12 -17.08
N LYS A 209 1.55 2.43 -17.21
CA LYS A 209 1.04 3.80 -17.43
C LYS A 209 0.30 4.40 -16.23
N VAL A 210 0.13 3.64 -15.15
CA VAL A 210 -0.62 4.11 -13.98
C VAL A 210 0.10 5.28 -13.31
N THR A 211 -0.65 6.35 -13.08
CA THR A 211 -0.19 7.58 -12.42
C THR A 211 -0.70 7.68 -10.97
N HIS A 212 -0.04 8.52 -10.16
CA HIS A 212 -0.52 8.83 -8.80
C HIS A 212 -1.92 9.42 -8.81
N ALA A 213 -2.22 10.30 -9.77
CA ALA A 213 -3.53 10.94 -9.89
C ALA A 213 -4.64 9.92 -10.14
N GLU A 214 -4.42 8.94 -11.02
CA GLU A 214 -5.38 7.85 -11.25
C GLU A 214 -5.56 6.98 -10.01
N PHE A 215 -4.47 6.60 -9.33
CA PHE A 215 -4.52 5.80 -8.11
C PHE A 215 -5.30 6.52 -6.99
N ILE A 216 -5.00 7.81 -6.77
CA ILE A 216 -5.68 8.67 -5.80
C ILE A 216 -7.16 8.82 -6.16
N ALA A 217 -7.49 9.03 -7.43
CA ALA A 217 -8.88 9.16 -7.87
C ALA A 217 -9.71 7.90 -7.54
N VAL A 218 -9.13 6.71 -7.72
CA VAL A 218 -9.78 5.44 -7.36
C VAL A 218 -10.01 5.33 -5.84
N LEU A 219 -9.02 5.71 -5.02
CA LEU A 219 -9.16 5.73 -3.56
C LEU A 219 -10.21 6.75 -3.10
N GLN A 220 -10.19 7.96 -3.65
CA GLN A 220 -11.16 9.02 -3.33
C GLN A 220 -12.58 8.63 -3.73
N GLN A 221 -12.74 7.99 -4.89
CA GLN A 221 -14.04 7.45 -5.30
C GLN A 221 -14.53 6.41 -4.31
N PHE A 222 -13.67 5.45 -3.94
CA PHE A 222 -14.03 4.44 -2.96
C PHE A 222 -14.40 5.04 -1.59
N LEU A 223 -13.66 6.06 -1.13
CA LEU A 223 -13.93 6.74 0.13
C LEU A 223 -15.34 7.38 0.16
N ARG A 224 -15.82 7.91 -0.97
CA ARG A 224 -17.18 8.44 -1.10
C ARG A 224 -18.25 7.35 -1.13
N GLU A 225 -17.91 6.17 -1.64
CA GLU A 225 -18.80 5.01 -1.76
C GLU A 225 -18.93 4.21 -0.45
N LEU A 226 -17.92 4.30 0.44
CA LEU A 226 -17.95 3.64 1.75
C LEU A 226 -19.18 4.08 2.53
N LYS A 227 -20.01 3.11 2.92
CA LYS A 227 -21.10 3.29 3.88
C LYS A 227 -20.52 3.14 5.30
N GLU A 228 -21.04 3.92 6.23
CA GLU A 228 -20.66 3.83 7.66
C GLU A 228 -21.11 2.51 8.28
#